data_AF-A0A848YH21-F1
#
_entry.id   AF-A0A848YH21-F1
#
_cell.length_a   1.000
_cell.length_b   1.000
_cell.length_c   1.000
_cell.angle_alpha   90.00
_cell.angle_beta   90.00
_cell.angle_gamma   90.00
#
_symmetry.space_group_name_H-M   'P 1'
#
loop_
_entity.id
_entity.type
_entity.pdbx_description
1 polymer ?
#
loop_
_entity_poly.entity_id
_entity_poly.type
_entity_poly.pdbx_seq_one_letter_code
_entity_poly.pdbx_strand_id
1 'polypeptide(L)' 'MSNAAPSQVKSGDHVYLIDGSTYIFRAYYALPALERKSDGLPVGAVSG' A
#
# COMPACT_ATOMS: atom_id res chain seq x y z
N MET A 1 14.74 -17.08 2.43
CA MET A 1 13.61 -16.60 1.62
C MET A 1 14.05 -16.59 0.17
N SER A 2 13.43 -17.40 -0.70
CA SER A 2 13.79 -17.40 -2.12
C SER A 2 13.38 -16.07 -2.74
N ASN A 3 14.36 -15.31 -3.22
CA ASN A 3 14.13 -14.04 -3.90
C ASN A 3 13.71 -14.35 -5.34
N ALA A 4 12.42 -14.62 -5.55
CA ALA A 4 11.89 -14.81 -6.90
C ALA A 4 11.86 -13.46 -7.62
N ALA A 5 12.47 -13.38 -8.80
CA ALA A 5 12.40 -12.18 -9.63
C ALA A 5 10.94 -11.91 -10.03
N PRO A 6 10.49 -10.64 -10.06
CA PRO A 6 9.13 -10.31 -10.49
C PRO A 6 8.90 -10.78 -11.93
N SER A 7 7.73 -11.34 -12.20
CA SER A 7 7.33 -11.75 -13.55
C SER A 7 7.20 -10.53 -14.45
N GLN A 8 7.72 -10.61 -15.68
CA GLN A 8 7.53 -9.57 -16.68
C GLN A 8 6.05 -9.44 -17.06
N VAL A 9 5.59 -8.20 -17.20
CA VAL A 9 4.28 -7.85 -17.76
C VAL A 9 4.23 -8.24 -19.23
N LYS A 10 3.14 -8.88 -19.66
CA LYS A 10 2.93 -9.40 -21.03
C LYS A 10 1.78 -8.69 -21.73
N SER A 11 1.72 -8.86 -23.04
CA SER A 11 0.57 -8.40 -23.83
C SER A 11 -0.71 -9.08 -23.36
N GLY A 12 -1.76 -8.29 -23.12
CA GLY A 12 -3.03 -8.76 -22.57
C GLY A 12 -3.17 -8.61 -21.05
N ASP A 13 -2.08 -8.29 -20.33
CA ASP A 13 -2.16 -8.01 -18.90
C ASP A 13 -2.87 -6.68 -18.64
N HIS A 14 -3.74 -6.65 -17.63
CA HIS A 14 -4.34 -5.42 -17.14
C HIS A 14 -3.50 -4.84 -16.02
N VAL A 15 -2.99 -3.62 -16.20
CA VAL A 15 -2.12 -2.93 -15.24
C VAL A 15 -2.79 -1.67 -14.72
N TYR A 16 -2.70 -1.46 -13.41
CA TYR A 16 -3.06 -0.19 -12.76
C TYR A 16 -1.79 0.56 -12.36
N LEU A 17 -1.71 1.82 -12.77
CA LEU A 17 -0.64 2.72 -12.36
C LEU A 17 -1.17 3.64 -11.26
N ILE A 18 -0.55 3.58 -10.09
CA ILE A 18 -0.99 4.32 -8.90
C ILE A 18 0.09 5.35 -8.54
N ASP A 19 -0.31 6.60 -8.32
CA ASP A 19 0.53 7.56 -7.60
C ASP A 19 0.54 7.18 -6.12
N GLY A 20 1.59 6.46 -5.72
CA GLY A 20 1.73 5.97 -4.35
C GLY A 20 1.78 7.09 -3.32
N SER A 21 2.40 8.23 -3.64
CA SER A 21 2.59 9.33 -2.68
C SER A 21 1.26 10.02 -2.36
N THR A 22 0.47 10.36 -3.37
CA THR A 22 -0.85 10.94 -3.19
C THR A 22 -1.82 9.92 -2.57
N TYR A 23 -1.72 8.65 -2.95
CA TYR A 23 -2.57 7.59 -2.41
C TYR A 23 -2.37 7.41 -0.90
N ILE A 24 -1.13 7.20 -0.44
CA ILE A 24 -0.85 6.99 0.99
C ILE A 24 -1.18 8.23 1.83
N PHE A 25 -1.01 9.43 1.28
CA PHE A 25 -1.34 10.67 1.99
C PHE A 25 -2.85 10.79 2.18
N ARG A 26 -3.64 10.51 1.14
CA ARG A 26 -5.10 10.48 1.24
C ARG A 26 -5.59 9.40 2.21
N ALA A 27 -5.01 8.20 2.16
CA ALA A 27 -5.34 7.10 3.06
C ALA A 27 -5.14 7.50 4.54
N TYR A 28 -4.01 8.15 4.85
CA TYR A 28 -3.69 8.60 6.21
C TYR A 28 -4.75 9.55 6.81
N TYR A 29 -5.29 10.48 6.01
CA TYR A 29 -6.24 11.50 6.47
C TYR A 29 -7.72 11.13 6.26
N ALA A 30 -8.03 10.04 5.58
CA ALA A 30 -9.42 9.64 5.29
C ALA A 30 -10.10 8.90 6.45
N LEU A 31 -9.33 8.31 7.35
CA LEU A 31 -9.81 7.50 8.47
C LEU A 31 -9.52 8.18 9.82
N PRO A 32 -10.25 7.83 10.89
CA PRO A 32 -9.83 8.17 12.26
C PRO A 32 -8.41 7.66 12.54
N ALA A 33 -7.73 8.22 13.55
CA ALA A 33 -6.41 7.74 13.94
C ALA A 33 -6.45 6.22 14.25
N LEU A 34 -5.70 5.44 13.47
CA LEU A 34 -5.56 4.00 13.63
C LEU A 34 -4.16 3.65 14.11
N GLU A 35 -4.09 2.83 15.16
CA GLU A 35 -2.86 2.33 15.76
C GLU A 35 -2.86 0.79 15.80
N ARG A 36 -1.68 0.19 15.62
CA ARG A 36 -1.50 -1.25 15.75
C ARG A 36 -1.45 -1.65 17.22
N LYS A 37 -2.33 -2.56 17.63
CA LYS A 37 -2.51 -2.96 19.05
C LYS A 37 -1.25 -3.51 19.73
N SER A 38 -0.35 -4.15 19.00
CA SER A 38 0.83 -4.80 19.60
C SER A 38 1.92 -3.82 20.04
N ASP A 39 2.04 -2.67 19.37
CA ASP A 39 3.16 -1.75 19.54
C ASP A 39 2.80 -0.26 19.44
N GLY A 40 1.52 0.08 19.26
CA GLY A 40 1.02 1.45 19.21
C GLY A 40 1.42 2.22 17.95
N LEU A 41 2.02 1.58 16.94
CA LEU A 41 2.47 2.31 15.76
C LEU A 41 1.28 2.74 14.88
N PRO A 42 1.28 3.98 14.34
CA PRO A 42 0.24 4.44 13.42
C PRO A 42 0.18 3.57 12.16
N VAL A 43 -1.04 3.22 11.73
CA VAL A 43 -1.26 2.38 10.54
C VAL A 43 -2.29 2.96 9.56
N GLY A 44 -2.80 4.17 9.79
CA GLY A 44 -3.84 4.78 8.94
C GLY A 44 -3.48 4.83 7.44
N ALA A 45 -2.22 5.17 7.11
CA ALA A 45 -1.75 5.22 5.72
C ALA A 45 -1.64 3.83 5.04
N VAL A 46 -1.55 2.76 5.84
CA VAL A 46 -1.39 1.37 5.36
C VAL A 46 -2.75 0.67 5.29
N SER A 47 -3.67 1.01 6.19
CA SER A 47 -5.00 0.39 6.29
C SER A 47 -6.06 1.02 5.37
N GLY A 48 -5.85 2.25 4.89
CA GLY A 48 -6.70 2.90 3.88
C GLY A 48 -6.25 2.60 2.45
#